data_AF-A0A7L3DQD1-F1
#
_entry.id   AF-A0A7L3DQD1-F1
#
_cell.length_a   1.000
_cell.length_b   1.000
_cell.length_c   1.000
_cell.angle_alpha   90.00
_cell.angle_beta   90.00
_cell.angle_gamma   90.00
#
_symmetry.space_group_name_H-M   'P 1'
#
loop_
_entity.id
_entity.type
_entity.pdbx_description
1 polymer ?
#
loop_
_entity_poly.entity_id
_entity_poly.type
_entity_poly.pdbx_seq_one_letter_code
_entity_poly.pdbx_strand_id
1 'polypeptide(L)'
;LHAGERPYACGKCGKSFSWSSDLVVHQRIHTGERPYKCPQEKSYACTGCGKSFFKSSALLRHQRIHTGETPYRCPHCGKSFKQSSSLVTHQHTHT
;
A
#
# COMPACT_ATOMS: atom_id res chain seq x y z
N LEU A 1 32.88 -16.69 3.05
CA LEU A 1 32.46 -16.57 4.47
C LEU A 1 31.78 -15.22 4.64
N HIS A 2 30.46 -15.13 4.49
CA HIS A 2 29.72 -13.94 4.94
C HIS A 2 29.59 -14.06 6.46
N ALA A 3 30.53 -13.48 7.20
CA ALA A 3 30.43 -13.39 8.65
C ALA A 3 29.12 -12.63 8.94
N GLY A 4 28.15 -13.33 9.55
CA GLY A 4 26.85 -12.77 9.96
C GLY A 4 26.98 -11.78 11.11
N GLU A 5 28.03 -10.96 11.10
CA GLU A 5 28.30 -9.97 12.12
C GLU A 5 27.22 -8.90 12.05
N ARG A 6 26.59 -8.71 13.20
CA ARG A 6 25.57 -7.68 13.44
C ARG A 6 26.11 -6.76 14.52
N PRO A 7 27.09 -5.90 14.21
CA PRO A 7 27.78 -5.10 15.22
C PRO A 7 26.86 -4.00 15.81
N TYR A 8 25.77 -3.67 15.14
CA TYR A 8 24.87 -2.59 15.56
C TYR A 8 23.72 -3.12 16.41
N ALA A 9 23.88 -3.13 17.74
CA ALA A 9 22.86 -3.61 18.67
C ALA A 9 21.94 -2.50 19.21
N CYS A 10 20.65 -2.81 19.33
CA CYS A 10 19.68 -1.94 19.99
C CYS A 10 19.76 -2.07 21.51
N GLY A 11 20.17 -1.00 22.20
CA GLY A 11 20.26 -1.00 23.66
C GLY A 11 18.92 -1.20 24.41
N LYS A 12 17.77 -1.01 23.74
CA LYS A 12 16.44 -1.19 24.36
C LYS A 12 15.90 -2.61 24.32
N CYS A 13 16.20 -3.38 23.26
CA CYS A 13 15.63 -4.73 23.08
C CYS A 13 16.65 -5.78 22.64
N GLY A 14 17.94 -5.45 22.58
CA GLY A 14 19.02 -6.37 22.25
C GLY A 14 19.10 -6.80 20.79
N LYS A 15 18.18 -6.35 19.91
CA LYS A 15 18.22 -6.70 18.49
C LYS A 15 19.43 -6.09 17.81
N SER A 16 20.21 -6.92 17.12
CA SER A 16 21.39 -6.49 16.37
C SER A 16 21.11 -6.32 14.88
N PHE A 17 21.89 -5.51 14.17
CA PHE A 17 21.76 -5.24 12.73
C PHE A 17 23.14 -5.21 12.07
N SER A 18 23.18 -5.53 10.78
CA SER A 18 24.42 -5.50 9.99
C SER A 18 24.80 -4.08 9.57
N TRP A 19 23.84 -3.15 9.50
CA TRP A 19 24.08 -1.76 9.18
C TRP A 19 23.54 -0.80 10.24
N SER A 20 24.23 0.34 10.41
CA SER A 20 23.83 1.40 11.34
C SER A 20 22.53 2.07 10.94
N SER A 21 22.27 2.23 9.64
CA SER A 21 21.01 2.76 9.10
C SER A 21 19.80 1.94 9.56
N ASP A 22 19.95 0.61 9.60
CA ASP A 22 18.89 -0.29 10.01
C ASP A 22 18.62 -0.18 11.51
N LEU A 23 19.67 -0.03 12.32
CA LEU A 23 19.53 0.25 13.76
C LEU A 23 18.81 1.59 14.00
N VAL A 24 19.15 2.64 13.25
CA VAL A 24 18.49 3.96 13.36
C VAL A 24 17.02 3.88 12.97
N VAL A 25 16.69 3.19 11.88
CA VAL A 25 15.28 2.96 11.48
C VAL A 25 14.56 2.11 12.52
N HIS A 26 15.21 1.07 13.04
CA HIS A 26 14.66 0.23 14.10
C HIS A 26 14.35 1.03 15.37
N GLN A 27 15.23 1.96 15.78
CA GLN A 27 15.01 2.76 16.99
C GLN A 27 13.70 3.58 16.95
N ARG A 28 13.20 3.90 15.75
CA ARG A 28 11.91 4.61 15.58
C ARG A 28 10.72 3.84 16.12
N ILE A 29 10.78 2.50 16.20
CA ILE A 29 9.71 1.71 16.81
C ILE A 29 9.59 1.96 18.32
N HIS A 30 10.72 2.30 18.96
CA HIS A 30 10.79 2.53 20.41
C HIS A 30 10.48 3.99 20.78
N THR A 31 10.73 4.92 19.87
CA THR A 31 10.42 6.35 20.06
C THR A 31 9.04 6.71 19.54
N GLY A 32 8.43 5.86 18.70
CA GLY A 32 7.20 6.19 17.98
C GLY A 32 7.39 7.28 16.93
N GLU A 33 8.64 7.68 16.65
CA GLU A 33 8.94 8.75 15.71
C GLU A 33 8.51 8.32 14.30
N ARG A 34 7.65 9.14 13.68
CA ARG A 34 7.24 9.01 12.29
C ARG A 34 7.75 10.23 11.52
N PRO A 35 9.00 10.20 11.00
CA PRO A 35 9.61 11.33 10.30
C PRO A 35 8.81 11.76 9.07
N TYR A 36 8.17 10.78 8.43
CA TYR A 36 7.22 11.02 7.35
C TYR A 36 5.84 11.20 7.95
N LYS A 37 5.44 12.46 8.14
CA LYS A 37 4.05 12.81 8.37
C LYS A 37 3.29 12.53 7.06
N CYS A 38 2.39 11.56 7.05
CA CYS A 38 1.41 11.52 5.97
C CYS A 38 0.56 12.80 6.11
N PRO A 39 0.23 13.54 5.03
CA PRO A 39 -0.73 14.62 5.11
C PRO A 39 -2.12 14.00 5.39
N GLN A 40 -2.40 13.65 6.65
CA GLN A 40 -3.69 13.07 7.06
C GLN A 40 -4.84 14.08 6.96
N GLU A 41 -4.55 15.34 6.63
CA GLU A 41 -5.50 16.44 6.59
C GLU A 41 -6.29 16.49 5.27
N LYS A 42 -5.74 15.93 4.18
CA LYS A 42 -6.44 15.91 2.88
C LYS A 42 -7.12 14.56 2.70
N SER A 43 -8.38 14.49 3.14
CA SER A 43 -9.26 13.36 2.87
C SER A 43 -10.23 13.67 1.74
N TYR A 44 -10.30 12.77 0.77
CA TYR A 44 -11.27 12.80 -0.32
C TYR A 44 -12.49 12.00 0.11
N ALA A 45 -13.61 12.67 0.38
CA ALA A 45 -14.84 12.04 0.81
C ALA A 45 -15.72 11.64 -0.39
N CYS A 46 -16.33 10.46 -0.32
CA CYS A 46 -17.32 10.02 -1.28
C CYS A 46 -18.70 10.58 -0.91
N THR A 47 -19.25 11.46 -1.75
CA THR A 47 -20.58 12.04 -1.55
C THR A 47 -21.69 10.98 -1.46
N GLY A 48 -21.55 9.84 -2.14
CA GLY A 48 -22.57 8.78 -2.16
C GLY A 48 -22.63 7.90 -0.90
N CYS A 49 -21.63 7.92 -0.02
CA CYS A 49 -21.59 7.04 1.16
C CYS A 49 -20.77 7.54 2.35
N GLY A 50 -20.22 8.76 2.29
CA GLY A 50 -19.42 9.36 3.36
C GLY A 50 -18.03 8.77 3.57
N LYS A 51 -17.61 7.75 2.79
CA LYS A 51 -16.29 7.11 2.94
C LYS A 51 -15.16 8.05 2.52
N SER A 52 -14.12 8.16 3.36
CA SER A 52 -12.95 9.01 3.12
C SER A 52 -11.74 8.23 2.62
N PHE A 53 -10.98 8.85 1.72
CA PHE A 53 -9.79 8.27 1.10
C PHE A 53 -8.62 9.25 1.17
N PHE A 54 -7.40 8.75 1.35
CA PHE A 54 -6.19 9.59 1.38
C PHE A 54 -5.68 10.00 -0.02
N LYS A 55 -6.20 9.38 -1.09
CA LYS A 55 -5.80 9.65 -2.47
C LYS A 55 -7.05 9.86 -3.32
N SER A 56 -7.03 10.88 -4.19
CA SER A 56 -8.12 11.16 -5.14
C SER A 56 -8.37 9.97 -6.06
N SER A 57 -7.31 9.32 -6.54
CA SER A 57 -7.40 8.11 -7.36
C SER A 57 -8.09 6.95 -6.65
N ALA A 58 -7.96 6.83 -5.33
CA ALA A 58 -8.67 5.84 -4.55
C ALA A 58 -10.17 6.16 -4.44
N LEU A 59 -10.52 7.44 -4.26
CA LEU A 59 -11.92 7.90 -4.31
C LEU A 59 -12.55 7.65 -5.70
N LEU A 60 -11.89 8.05 -6.78
CA LEU A 60 -12.39 7.87 -8.15
C LEU A 60 -12.63 6.39 -8.46
N ARG A 61 -11.71 5.51 -8.08
CA ARG A 61 -11.89 4.06 -8.20
C ARG A 61 -13.05 3.55 -7.35
N HIS A 62 -13.21 4.09 -6.15
CA HIS A 62 -14.33 3.74 -5.27
C HIS A 62 -15.68 4.15 -5.86
N GLN A 63 -15.77 5.32 -6.51
CA GLN A 63 -17.00 5.81 -7.13
C GLN A 63 -17.56 4.84 -8.20
N ARG A 64 -16.71 4.03 -8.84
CA ARG A 64 -17.14 2.96 -9.77
C ARG A 64 -18.02 1.89 -9.11
N ILE A 65 -18.00 1.79 -7.78
CA ILE A 65 -18.91 0.91 -7.05
C ILE A 65 -20.35 1.42 -7.17
N HIS A 66 -20.54 2.74 -7.09
CA HIS A 66 -21.84 3.39 -7.18
C HIS A 66 -22.33 3.52 -8.62
N THR A 67 -21.46 3.88 -9.55
CA THR A 67 -21.84 4.06 -10.97
C THR A 67 -21.95 2.75 -11.74
N GLY A 68 -21.34 1.68 -11.23
CA GLY A 68 -21.26 0.41 -11.96
C GLY A 68 -20.27 0.41 -13.12
N GLU A 69 -19.52 1.49 -13.34
CA GLU A 69 -18.58 1.60 -14.47
C GLU A 69 -17.49 0.52 -14.42
N THR A 70 -17.34 -0.21 -15.52
CA THR A 70 -16.33 -1.27 -15.70
C THR A 70 -15.48 -0.99 -16.94
N PRO A 71 -14.49 -0.08 -16.85
CA PRO A 71 -13.73 0.37 -18.02
C PRO A 71 -12.75 -0.67 -18.57
N TYR A 72 -12.45 -1.74 -17.82
CA TYR A 72 -11.47 -2.74 -18.22
C TYR A 72 -12.17 -3.96 -18.80
N ARG A 73 -12.23 -4.07 -20.11
CA ARG A 73 -12.86 -5.20 -20.82
C ARG A 73 -11.82 -6.27 -21.18
N CYS A 74 -12.14 -7.53 -20.92
CA CYS A 74 -11.35 -8.67 -21.37
C CYS A 74 -11.50 -8.85 -22.89
N PRO A 75 -10.40 -8.88 -23.66
CA PRO A 75 -10.48 -9.04 -25.11
C PRO A 75 -10.92 -10.45 -25.54
N HIS A 76 -10.70 -11.48 -24.70
CA HIS A 76 -11.02 -12.86 -25.04
C HIS A 76 -12.50 -13.21 -24.85
N CYS A 77 -13.11 -12.78 -23.74
CA CYS A 77 -14.47 -13.18 -23.37
C CYS A 77 -15.45 -12.00 -23.21
N GLY A 78 -14.98 -10.77 -23.37
CA GLY A 78 -15.81 -9.55 -23.26
C GLY A 78 -16.24 -9.19 -21.84
N LYS A 79 -15.87 -9.96 -20.81
CA LYS A 79 -16.16 -9.62 -19.40
C LYS A 79 -15.46 -8.32 -19.00
N SER A 80 -16.18 -7.45 -18.31
CA SER A 80 -15.66 -6.14 -17.90
C SER A 80 -15.45 -6.04 -16.38
N PHE A 81 -14.42 -5.30 -15.97
CA PHE A 81 -13.97 -5.15 -14.58
C PHE A 81 -13.87 -3.67 -14.17
N LYS A 82 -14.05 -3.41 -12.88
CA LYS A 82 -13.91 -2.07 -12.28
C LYS A 82 -12.45 -1.64 -12.09
N GLN A 83 -11.52 -2.59 -12.07
CA GLN A 83 -10.08 -2.39 -11.82
C GLN A 83 -9.22 -3.18 -12.82
N SER A 84 -8.07 -2.62 -13.20
CA SER A 84 -7.12 -3.25 -14.12
C SER A 84 -6.50 -4.51 -13.53
N SER A 85 -6.17 -4.50 -12.24
CA SER A 85 -5.65 -5.67 -11.53
C SER A 85 -6.60 -6.86 -11.60
N SER A 86 -7.91 -6.61 -11.47
CA SER A 86 -8.94 -7.66 -11.61
C SER A 86 -8.99 -8.24 -13.03
N LEU A 87 -8.84 -7.39 -14.06
CA LEU A 87 -8.73 -7.86 -15.45
C LEU A 87 -7.47 -8.71 -15.63
N VAL A 88 -6.31 -8.25 -15.14
CA VAL A 88 -5.05 -9.00 -15.25
C VAL A 88 -5.18 -10.37 -14.58
N THR A 89 -5.66 -10.44 -13.35
CA THR A 89 -5.91 -11.73 -12.68
C THR A 89 -6.88 -12.60 -13.46
N HIS A 90 -7.96 -12.02 -13.99
CA HIS A 90 -8.90 -12.76 -14.82
C HIS A 90 -8.28 -13.30 -16.11
N GLN A 91 -7.35 -12.58 -16.73
CA GLN A 91 -6.70 -13.07 -17.96
C GLN A 91 -5.95 -14.38 -17.77
N HIS A 92 -5.47 -14.65 -16.54
CA HIS A 92 -4.84 -15.93 -16.19
C HIS A 92 -5.82 -17.11 -16.17
N THR A 93 -7.14 -16.87 -16.24
CA THR A 93 -8.12 -17.97 -16.36
C THR A 93 -8.33 -18.40 -17.81
N HIS A 94 -7.73 -17.71 -18.78
CA HIS A 94 -7.79 -18.04 -20.21
C HIS A 94 -6.50 -18.70 -20.73
N THR A 95 -5.52 -18.92 -19.86
CA THR A 95 -4.38 -19.81 -20.14
C THR A 95 -4.86 -21.26 -20.09
#